data_AF-A0A1H0RKM2-F1
#
_entry.id   AF-A0A1H0RKM2-F1
#
_cell.length_a   1.000
_cell.length_b   1.000
_cell.length_c   1.000
_cell.angle_alpha   90.00
_cell.angle_beta   90.00
_cell.angle_gamma   90.00
#
_symmetry.space_group_name_H-M   'P 1'
#
loop_
_entity.id
_entity.type
_entity.pdbx_description
1 polymer ?
#
loop_
_entity_poly.entity_id
_entity_poly.type
_entity_poly.pdbx_seq_one_letter_code
_entity_poly.pdbx_strand_id
1 'polypeptide(L)'
;MKSWRFYLYGIVLSFLFVGTYYHCILNTAVVELNVTSDTRTLFKIYYRQAGGHWSEKKSAVQLVTPARKDYSFRLADMRRIDELRIDTAEKPSTVTVHSIVIRQAGFAPVVVDSGQQFAQIRIGTGVEKFSYSETGFTVAASSTDPNVFLSVKPFPEHRTAAARIVETVLLVMAAFAVAHLVENGIVESCAIPLAGLVVLTLIVAMASISKDSVHPDESVHVAAATYYTGKNMPPRVGAPEIAHTYSRYGVSRLHSREIVYLAAGKFARLLQPLQLPQYLALRYFNVTLFAILLAGAWQSGIFRVFFIPLLLSPQIWYLFSYFNSEAFALTVIVAAGYQLASEDSCWNHLLTGDGQRPGLGRCMGIGLLFGLLLLLKLNFYFFLVFIFCYLLWKIFFCRVGVTRQLLLRVLPVLVTAVMVAVVWCGMDSYVNDFSKKEKLLAAREHYAEKMFKPSTPLGDKFAFLQMKQRGVSFAEMVHHARWGEKIFRTSVGEFGYTSVAASSGYYDLVRYLGLTLLVLAGAAVVMRGGFQGISLLLITLGCSLALMAASFYHAWTVDFQAQGRYLLPIVGMGAVLLYHTRPRLVGTLCWLPASALFFTSCYSFIFVALAGIEKYSFALG
;
A
#
# COMPACT_ATOMS: atom_id res chain seq x y z
N MET A 1 5.51 37.70 -20.03
CA MET A 1 4.14 37.14 -20.01
C MET A 1 4.23 35.63 -19.85
N LYS A 2 3.44 35.03 -18.96
CA LYS A 2 3.37 33.56 -18.80
C LYS A 2 2.68 32.92 -20.01
N SER A 3 3.01 31.66 -20.33
CA SER A 3 2.40 31.01 -21.49
C SER A 3 0.90 30.76 -21.28
N TRP A 4 0.10 30.73 -22.35
CA TRP A 4 -1.33 30.36 -22.25
C TRP A 4 -1.54 28.99 -21.59
N ARG A 5 -0.55 28.10 -21.72
CA ARG A 5 -0.51 26.78 -21.10
C ARG A 5 -0.48 26.87 -19.57
N PHE A 6 0.31 27.77 -18.99
CA PHE A 6 0.33 28.01 -17.54
C PHE A 6 -1.06 28.31 -16.98
N TYR A 7 -1.78 29.23 -17.61
CA TYR A 7 -3.13 29.61 -17.18
C TYR A 7 -4.12 28.45 -17.36
N LEU A 8 -4.06 27.74 -18.49
CA LEU A 8 -4.90 26.56 -18.71
C LEU A 8 -4.67 25.50 -17.62
N TYR A 9 -3.42 25.18 -17.31
CA TYR A 9 -3.10 24.19 -16.27
C TYR A 9 -3.51 24.65 -14.89
N GLY A 10 -3.28 25.91 -14.54
CA GLY A 10 -3.73 26.48 -13.27
C GLY A 10 -5.24 26.37 -13.09
N ILE A 11 -6.02 26.68 -14.14
CA ILE A 11 -7.48 26.57 -14.13
C ILE A 11 -7.92 25.11 -13.99
N VAL A 12 -7.39 24.21 -14.82
CA VAL A 12 -7.75 22.77 -14.78
C VAL A 12 -7.40 22.15 -13.42
N LEU A 13 -6.20 22.45 -12.89
CA LEU A 13 -5.79 21.99 -11.56
C LEU A 13 -6.66 22.59 -10.46
N SER A 14 -7.09 23.84 -10.59
CA SER A 14 -7.97 24.47 -9.61
C SER A 14 -9.30 23.74 -9.54
N PHE A 15 -9.95 23.47 -10.69
CA PHE A 15 -11.17 22.65 -10.72
C PHE A 15 -10.95 21.25 -10.15
N LEU A 16 -9.80 20.64 -10.46
CA LEU A 16 -9.48 19.31 -9.98
C LEU A 16 -9.24 19.27 -8.45
N PHE A 17 -8.46 20.21 -7.91
CA PHE A 17 -8.13 20.28 -6.49
C PHE A 17 -9.35 20.68 -5.66
N VAL A 18 -10.09 21.71 -6.10
CA VAL A 18 -11.33 22.12 -5.46
C VAL A 18 -12.36 20.98 -5.55
N GLY A 19 -12.59 20.41 -6.74
CA GLY A 19 -13.51 19.29 -6.91
C GLY A 19 -13.17 18.09 -6.03
N THR A 20 -11.89 17.72 -5.97
CA THR A 20 -11.39 16.63 -5.11
C THR A 20 -11.58 16.95 -3.63
N TYR A 21 -11.23 18.17 -3.19
CA TYR A 21 -11.41 18.60 -1.81
C TYR A 21 -12.89 18.57 -1.40
N TYR A 22 -13.77 19.10 -2.23
CA TYR A 22 -15.21 19.07 -1.96
C TYR A 22 -15.74 17.63 -1.92
N HIS A 23 -15.35 16.80 -2.88
CA HIS A 23 -15.83 15.42 -2.97
C HIS A 23 -15.33 14.56 -1.79
N CYS A 24 -14.03 14.57 -1.52
CA CYS A 24 -13.40 13.70 -0.53
C CYS A 24 -13.52 14.23 0.90
N ILE A 25 -13.50 15.55 1.11
CA ILE A 25 -13.44 16.14 2.46
C ILE A 25 -14.79 16.73 2.87
N LEU A 26 -15.34 17.66 2.08
CA LEU A 26 -16.54 18.40 2.51
C LEU A 26 -17.84 17.60 2.36
N ASN A 27 -17.92 16.72 1.37
CA ASN A 27 -19.14 15.95 1.05
C ASN A 27 -19.13 14.53 1.65
N THR A 28 -18.29 14.28 2.66
CA THR A 28 -18.18 12.96 3.30
C THR A 28 -18.27 13.12 4.80
N ALA A 29 -19.24 12.46 5.43
CA ALA A 29 -19.36 12.42 6.88
C ALA A 29 -18.43 11.38 7.50
N VAL A 30 -18.04 11.60 8.76
CA VAL A 30 -17.32 10.65 9.61
C VAL A 30 -18.29 10.15 10.66
N VAL A 31 -18.33 8.85 10.87
CA VAL A 31 -19.03 8.20 11.98
C VAL A 31 -17.99 7.75 12.99
N GLU A 32 -18.06 8.30 14.19
CA GLU A 32 -17.35 7.83 15.38
C GLU A 32 -18.34 6.93 16.14
N LEU A 33 -18.01 5.65 16.27
CA LEU A 33 -18.86 4.62 16.85
C LEU A 33 -18.16 4.02 18.08
N ASN A 34 -18.80 4.12 19.24
CA ASN A 34 -18.42 3.35 20.43
C ASN A 34 -19.41 2.20 20.60
N VAL A 35 -18.93 0.97 20.49
CA VAL A 35 -19.77 -0.23 20.47
C VAL A 35 -19.05 -1.41 21.13
N THR A 36 -19.79 -2.21 21.87
CA THR A 36 -19.36 -3.51 22.37
C THR A 36 -20.17 -4.62 21.72
N SER A 37 -19.51 -5.72 21.38
CA SER A 37 -20.14 -6.89 20.77
C SER A 37 -19.60 -8.14 21.45
N ASP A 38 -20.46 -9.12 21.70
CA ASP A 38 -20.07 -10.44 22.24
C ASP A 38 -19.27 -11.26 21.23
N THR A 39 -19.48 -11.00 19.94
CA THR A 39 -18.89 -11.74 18.83
C THR A 39 -18.40 -10.81 17.73
N ARG A 40 -17.62 -11.36 16.79
CA ARG A 40 -17.16 -10.61 15.61
C ARG A 40 -18.27 -10.53 14.57
N THR A 41 -18.69 -9.33 14.21
CA THR A 41 -19.82 -9.10 13.31
C THR A 41 -19.62 -7.87 12.42
N LEU A 42 -20.37 -7.76 11.31
CA LEU A 42 -20.40 -6.55 10.49
C LEU A 42 -21.50 -5.61 10.98
N PHE A 43 -21.10 -4.40 11.34
CA PHE A 43 -21.97 -3.29 11.67
C PHE A 43 -22.15 -2.44 10.41
N LYS A 44 -23.39 -2.22 9.97
CA LYS A 44 -23.68 -1.45 8.76
C LYS A 44 -24.57 -0.27 9.08
N ILE A 45 -24.27 0.86 8.46
CA ILE A 45 -25.13 2.04 8.46
C ILE A 45 -25.56 2.29 7.02
N TYR A 46 -26.81 1.97 6.72
CA TYR A 46 -27.46 2.38 5.48
C TYR A 46 -28.02 3.79 5.63
N TYR A 47 -28.05 4.54 4.53
CA TYR A 47 -28.60 5.89 4.52
C TYR A 47 -29.52 6.10 3.32
N ARG A 48 -30.56 6.92 3.52
CA ARG A 48 -31.47 7.34 2.45
C ARG A 48 -31.96 8.77 2.64
N GLN A 49 -32.44 9.33 1.53
CA GLN A 49 -33.32 10.50 1.56
C GLN A 49 -34.77 10.05 1.79
N ALA A 50 -35.64 10.96 2.20
CA ALA A 50 -37.06 10.74 2.39
C ALA A 50 -37.68 10.10 1.14
N GLY A 51 -38.33 8.95 1.31
CA GLY A 51 -38.93 8.17 0.22
C GLY A 51 -37.97 7.33 -0.64
N GLY A 52 -36.66 7.33 -0.36
CA GLY A 52 -35.67 6.54 -1.10
C GLY A 52 -35.61 5.05 -0.72
N HIS A 53 -35.05 4.24 -1.59
CA HIS A 53 -34.78 2.81 -1.35
C HIS A 53 -33.45 2.57 -0.63
N TRP A 54 -33.41 1.55 0.23
CA TRP A 54 -32.20 1.01 0.83
C TRP A 54 -31.35 0.28 -0.23
N SER A 55 -30.04 0.41 -0.16
CA SER A 55 -29.12 -0.24 -1.10
C SER A 55 -27.76 -0.46 -0.47
N GLU A 56 -27.09 -1.57 -0.80
CA GLU A 56 -25.69 -1.83 -0.44
C GLU A 56 -24.71 -0.77 -0.97
N LYS A 57 -25.07 -0.06 -2.04
CA LYS A 57 -24.26 1.08 -2.52
C LYS A 57 -24.40 2.31 -1.63
N LYS A 58 -25.45 2.36 -0.81
CA LYS A 58 -25.75 3.43 0.15
C LYS A 58 -25.60 2.92 1.59
N SER A 59 -24.49 2.23 1.85
CA SER A 59 -24.13 1.80 3.19
C SER A 59 -22.68 2.11 3.50
N ALA A 60 -22.39 2.27 4.78
CA ALA A 60 -21.06 2.21 5.34
C ALA A 60 -20.96 0.97 6.21
N VAL A 61 -19.88 0.20 6.07
CA VAL A 61 -19.71 -1.10 6.73
C VAL A 61 -18.46 -1.06 7.58
N GLN A 62 -18.58 -1.49 8.83
CA GLN A 62 -17.48 -1.59 9.77
C GLN A 62 -17.50 -2.98 10.41
N LEU A 63 -16.35 -3.65 10.40
CA LEU A 63 -16.17 -4.88 11.15
C LEU A 63 -15.95 -4.56 12.63
N VAL A 64 -16.85 -5.06 13.48
CA VAL A 64 -16.81 -4.91 14.94
C VAL A 64 -16.33 -6.22 15.56
N THR A 65 -15.51 -6.11 16.61
CA THR A 65 -14.88 -7.23 17.31
C THR A 65 -14.99 -7.03 18.83
N PRO A 66 -15.05 -8.11 19.62
CA PRO A 66 -15.16 -7.98 21.08
C PRO A 66 -13.99 -7.25 21.75
N ALA A 67 -12.81 -7.26 21.11
CA ALA A 67 -11.58 -6.65 21.64
C ALA A 67 -11.49 -5.13 21.46
N ARG A 68 -12.35 -4.50 20.65
CA ARG A 68 -12.25 -3.08 20.31
C ARG A 68 -13.61 -2.40 20.48
N LYS A 69 -13.59 -1.21 21.08
CA LYS A 69 -14.81 -0.44 21.38
C LYS A 69 -15.00 0.75 20.45
N ASP A 70 -13.91 1.41 20.06
CA ASP A 70 -13.97 2.65 19.28
C ASP A 70 -13.66 2.43 17.80
N TYR A 71 -14.58 2.81 16.93
CA TYR A 71 -14.44 2.72 15.49
C TYR A 71 -14.68 4.09 14.85
N SER A 72 -14.00 4.33 13.74
CA SER A 72 -14.22 5.51 12.91
C SER A 72 -14.26 5.10 11.45
N PHE A 73 -15.35 5.40 10.77
CA PHE A 73 -15.52 5.10 9.35
C PHE A 73 -16.27 6.23 8.64
N ARG A 74 -16.24 6.22 7.31
CA ARG A 74 -16.84 7.28 6.49
C ARG A 74 -18.25 6.90 6.07
N LEU A 75 -19.15 7.87 6.11
CA LEU A 75 -20.52 7.81 5.61
C LEU A 75 -20.67 8.83 4.45
N ALA A 76 -21.82 8.83 3.78
CA ALA A 76 -22.09 9.81 2.73
C ALA A 76 -22.31 11.24 3.25
N ASP A 77 -22.47 12.16 2.30
CA ASP A 77 -22.87 13.53 2.53
C ASP A 77 -24.19 13.61 3.31
N MET A 78 -24.16 14.23 4.49
CA MET A 78 -25.31 14.47 5.36
C MET A 78 -26.44 15.18 4.62
N ARG A 79 -26.19 16.01 3.60
CA ARG A 79 -27.25 16.61 2.76
C ARG A 79 -28.16 15.60 2.06
N ARG A 80 -27.71 14.34 1.97
CA ARG A 80 -28.41 13.25 1.30
C ARG A 80 -28.94 12.21 2.29
N ILE A 81 -28.98 12.55 3.58
CA ILE A 81 -29.35 11.65 4.66
C ILE A 81 -30.47 12.29 5.45
N ASP A 82 -31.66 11.72 5.32
CA ASP A 82 -32.82 12.04 6.18
C ASP A 82 -33.05 10.93 7.21
N GLU A 83 -32.65 9.70 6.87
CA GLU A 83 -32.83 8.54 7.73
C GLU A 83 -31.66 7.57 7.58
N LEU A 84 -31.26 7.00 8.72
CA LEU A 84 -30.29 5.92 8.84
C LEU A 84 -30.99 4.64 9.24
N ARG A 85 -30.54 3.54 8.64
CA ARG A 85 -30.83 2.18 9.07
C ARG A 85 -29.52 1.59 9.57
N ILE A 86 -29.49 1.20 10.83
CA ILE A 86 -28.33 0.65 11.50
C ILE A 86 -28.56 -0.85 11.67
N ASP A 87 -27.75 -1.63 10.99
CA ASP A 87 -27.74 -3.08 11.10
C ASP A 87 -26.59 -3.45 12.02
N THR A 88 -26.93 -3.87 13.25
CA THR A 88 -25.94 -4.02 14.31
C THR A 88 -25.07 -5.26 14.14
N ALA A 89 -25.57 -6.28 13.42
CA ALA A 89 -24.88 -7.53 13.20
C ALA A 89 -25.34 -8.27 11.93
N GLU A 90 -24.49 -9.14 11.38
CA GLU A 90 -24.86 -10.09 10.31
C GLU A 90 -25.14 -11.52 10.82
N LYS A 91 -24.99 -11.75 12.12
CA LYS A 91 -25.15 -13.05 12.77
C LYS A 91 -25.80 -12.86 14.14
N PRO A 92 -26.46 -13.90 14.69
CA PRO A 92 -27.00 -13.86 16.05
C PRO A 92 -25.91 -13.46 17.05
N SER A 93 -26.09 -12.28 17.65
CA SER A 93 -25.11 -11.64 18.52
C SER A 93 -25.78 -10.54 19.34
N THR A 94 -25.16 -10.20 20.45
CA THR A 94 -25.56 -9.09 21.31
C THR A 94 -24.60 -7.93 21.10
N VAL A 95 -25.14 -6.83 20.56
CA VAL A 95 -24.37 -5.63 20.27
C VAL A 95 -24.93 -4.48 21.10
N THR A 96 -24.07 -3.85 21.90
CA THR A 96 -24.39 -2.66 22.69
C THR A 96 -23.66 -1.45 22.11
N VAL A 97 -24.41 -0.50 21.59
CA VAL A 97 -23.89 0.75 21.06
C VAL A 97 -23.96 1.80 22.16
N HIS A 98 -22.79 2.30 22.57
CA HIS A 98 -22.66 3.30 23.62
C HIS A 98 -22.75 4.73 23.08
N SER A 99 -22.23 4.98 21.87
CA SER A 99 -22.38 6.29 21.22
C SER A 99 -22.23 6.20 19.71
N ILE A 100 -22.98 7.02 18.99
CA ILE A 100 -22.79 7.30 17.56
C ILE A 100 -22.65 8.80 17.39
N VAL A 101 -21.52 9.26 16.86
CA VAL A 101 -21.31 10.67 16.51
C VAL A 101 -21.04 10.78 15.02
N ILE A 102 -21.88 11.52 14.31
CA ILE A 102 -21.74 11.77 12.87
C ILE A 102 -21.30 13.22 12.67
N ARG A 103 -20.09 13.41 12.13
CA ARG A 103 -19.48 14.71 11.88
C ARG A 103 -19.31 14.95 10.39
N GLN A 104 -19.70 16.12 9.91
CA GLN A 104 -19.34 16.60 8.59
C GLN A 104 -19.01 18.09 8.66
N ALA A 105 -17.99 18.51 7.92
CA ALA A 105 -17.63 19.92 7.84
C ALA A 105 -18.82 20.77 7.33
N GLY A 106 -19.26 21.73 8.15
CA GLY A 106 -20.40 22.61 7.83
C GLY A 106 -21.75 22.08 8.30
N PHE A 107 -21.78 21.04 9.12
CA PHE A 107 -22.97 20.52 9.79
C PHE A 107 -22.71 20.39 11.29
N ALA A 108 -23.73 20.68 12.09
CA ALA A 108 -23.69 20.39 13.51
C ALA A 108 -23.58 18.87 13.66
N PRO A 109 -22.72 18.38 14.58
CA PRO A 109 -22.54 16.95 14.77
C PRO A 109 -23.85 16.33 15.25
N VAL A 110 -24.23 15.22 14.62
CA VAL A 110 -25.34 14.39 15.10
C VAL A 110 -24.76 13.49 16.16
N VAL A 111 -25.12 13.74 17.41
CA VAL A 111 -24.65 12.99 18.58
C VAL A 111 -25.81 12.13 19.07
N VAL A 112 -25.56 10.84 19.26
CA VAL A 112 -26.48 9.86 19.86
C VAL A 112 -25.70 9.13 20.96
N ASP A 113 -25.75 9.67 22.17
CA ASP A 113 -24.95 9.23 23.34
C ASP A 113 -25.71 9.23 24.67
N SER A 114 -27.00 9.59 24.68
CA SER A 114 -27.81 9.73 25.90
C SER A 114 -29.14 8.98 25.81
N GLY A 115 -29.72 8.64 26.97
CA GLY A 115 -30.99 7.91 27.05
C GLY A 115 -32.12 8.55 26.25
N GLN A 116 -32.22 9.89 26.26
CA GLN A 116 -33.22 10.64 25.51
C GLN A 116 -33.05 10.50 23.98
N GLN A 117 -31.81 10.43 23.50
CA GLN A 117 -31.52 10.24 22.08
C GLN A 117 -31.71 8.79 21.66
N PHE A 118 -31.34 7.82 22.50
CA PHE A 118 -31.61 6.40 22.25
C PHE A 118 -33.10 6.09 22.18
N ALA A 119 -33.93 6.81 22.95
CA ALA A 119 -35.39 6.68 22.89
C ALA A 119 -35.99 7.08 21.51
N GLN A 120 -35.25 7.81 20.67
CA GLN A 120 -35.70 8.18 19.31
C GLN A 120 -35.45 7.08 18.28
N ILE A 121 -34.77 5.99 18.66
CA ILE A 121 -34.47 4.86 17.79
C ILE A 121 -35.73 4.03 17.59
N ARG A 122 -36.09 3.79 16.33
CA ARG A 122 -37.24 2.93 15.97
C ARG A 122 -36.74 1.53 15.67
N ILE A 123 -37.35 0.54 16.33
CA ILE A 123 -37.01 -0.86 16.12
C ILE A 123 -37.55 -1.31 14.76
N GLY A 124 -36.72 -2.02 14.00
CA GLY A 124 -37.09 -2.63 12.74
C GLY A 124 -37.26 -4.14 12.84
N THR A 125 -36.87 -4.86 11.80
CA THR A 125 -37.00 -6.32 11.73
C THR A 125 -35.77 -7.03 12.30
N GLY A 126 -35.92 -8.29 12.70
CA GLY A 126 -34.78 -9.14 13.06
C GLY A 126 -34.16 -8.91 14.44
N VAL A 127 -34.78 -8.04 15.25
CA VAL A 127 -34.40 -7.73 16.64
C VAL A 127 -35.25 -8.58 17.59
N GLU A 128 -34.59 -9.43 18.38
CA GLU A 128 -35.27 -10.27 19.39
C GLU A 128 -35.53 -9.49 20.67
N LYS A 129 -34.51 -8.74 21.12
CA LYS A 129 -34.57 -7.92 22.32
C LYS A 129 -33.90 -6.58 22.04
N PHE A 130 -34.60 -5.51 22.37
CA PHE A 130 -34.08 -4.15 22.36
C PHE A 130 -34.22 -3.57 23.76
N SER A 131 -33.15 -2.99 24.29
CA SER A 131 -33.16 -2.26 25.54
C SER A 131 -32.22 -1.08 25.46
N TYR A 132 -32.55 0.05 26.07
CA TYR A 132 -31.67 1.21 26.14
C TYR A 132 -31.58 1.73 27.58
N SER A 133 -30.45 2.35 27.89
CA SER A 133 -30.13 3.00 29.17
C SER A 133 -29.36 4.29 28.90
N GLU A 134 -28.98 5.01 29.96
CA GLU A 134 -28.07 6.16 29.85
C GLU A 134 -26.67 5.79 29.30
N THR A 135 -26.31 4.51 29.28
CA THR A 135 -24.98 4.05 28.86
C THR A 135 -24.95 3.43 27.46
N GLY A 136 -26.08 3.38 26.75
CA GLY A 136 -26.17 2.83 25.40
C GLY A 136 -27.48 2.14 25.09
N PHE A 137 -27.63 1.65 23.86
CA PHE A 137 -28.69 0.73 23.46
C PHE A 137 -28.12 -0.64 23.08
N THR A 138 -28.81 -1.69 23.49
CA THR A 138 -28.44 -3.09 23.23
C THR A 138 -29.46 -3.73 22.31
N VAL A 139 -28.95 -4.37 21.25
CA VAL A 139 -29.70 -5.18 20.30
C VAL A 139 -29.23 -6.62 20.44
N ALA A 140 -30.13 -7.52 20.82
CA ALA A 140 -29.93 -8.96 20.67
C ALA A 140 -30.59 -9.40 19.35
N ALA A 141 -29.77 -9.92 18.43
CA ALA A 141 -30.21 -10.32 17.11
C ALA A 141 -30.62 -11.80 17.07
N SER A 142 -31.84 -12.09 16.61
CA SER A 142 -32.31 -13.45 16.31
C SER A 142 -32.12 -13.84 14.84
N SER A 143 -31.78 -12.88 13.99
CA SER A 143 -31.62 -13.06 12.54
C SER A 143 -30.26 -12.53 12.05
N THR A 144 -29.98 -12.72 10.76
CA THR A 144 -28.81 -12.16 10.09
C THR A 144 -28.99 -10.69 9.67
N ASP A 145 -30.15 -10.07 9.96
CA ASP A 145 -30.46 -8.70 9.54
C ASP A 145 -31.23 -7.87 10.60
N PRO A 146 -30.75 -7.80 11.86
CA PRO A 146 -31.31 -6.95 12.91
C PRO A 146 -31.13 -5.47 12.56
N ASN A 147 -32.23 -4.76 12.34
CA ASN A 147 -32.16 -3.35 11.96
C ASN A 147 -32.91 -2.43 12.91
N VAL A 148 -32.32 -1.24 13.13
CA VAL A 148 -32.94 -0.13 13.86
C VAL A 148 -32.82 1.14 13.02
N PHE A 149 -33.75 2.07 13.19
CA PHE A 149 -33.83 3.28 12.38
C PHE A 149 -33.63 4.53 13.23
N LEU A 150 -32.85 5.46 12.70
CA LEU A 150 -32.59 6.77 13.29
C LEU A 150 -32.90 7.86 12.26
N SER A 151 -33.84 8.74 12.58
CA SER A 151 -34.11 9.91 11.76
C SER A 151 -33.04 10.96 12.02
N VAL A 152 -32.41 11.46 10.96
CA VAL A 152 -31.34 12.44 11.06
C VAL A 152 -31.78 13.65 10.28
N LYS A 153 -32.04 14.76 10.97
CA LYS A 153 -32.23 16.06 10.34
C LYS A 153 -30.93 16.83 10.50
N PRO A 154 -30.02 16.78 9.52
CA PRO A 154 -28.73 17.43 9.64
C PRO A 154 -28.93 18.95 9.68
N PHE A 155 -28.48 19.57 10.76
CA PHE A 155 -28.52 21.03 10.89
C PHE A 155 -27.25 21.62 10.26
N PRO A 156 -27.36 22.42 9.19
CA PRO A 156 -26.19 23.08 8.62
C PRO A 156 -25.62 24.06 9.64
N GLU A 157 -24.34 23.88 9.98
CA GLU A 157 -23.62 24.79 10.85
C GLU A 157 -23.00 25.89 10.00
N HIS A 158 -23.16 27.15 10.43
CA HIS A 158 -22.64 28.30 9.70
C HIS A 158 -21.11 28.34 9.81
N ARG A 159 -20.42 27.65 8.89
CA ARG A 159 -19.04 28.02 8.57
C ARG A 159 -19.03 29.42 7.99
N THR A 160 -18.16 30.28 8.50
CA THR A 160 -18.00 31.63 7.95
C THR A 160 -17.62 31.54 6.47
N ALA A 161 -18.28 32.34 5.62
CA ALA A 161 -17.96 32.40 4.20
C ALA A 161 -16.46 32.67 3.97
N ALA A 162 -15.84 33.44 4.87
CA ALA A 162 -14.40 33.70 4.91
C ALA A 162 -13.55 32.42 4.95
N ALA A 163 -13.88 31.44 5.82
CA ALA A 163 -13.10 30.20 5.90
C ALA A 163 -13.13 29.41 4.59
N ARG A 164 -14.30 29.30 3.95
CA ARG A 164 -14.44 28.61 2.64
C ARG A 164 -13.71 29.33 1.52
N ILE A 165 -13.72 30.67 1.53
CA ILE A 165 -12.98 31.48 0.56
C ILE A 165 -11.48 31.24 0.75
N VAL A 166 -10.97 31.29 1.99
CA VAL A 166 -9.56 31.03 2.29
C VAL A 166 -9.14 29.63 1.84
N GLU A 167 -9.90 28.58 2.19
CA GLU A 167 -9.66 27.20 1.75
C GLU A 167 -9.59 27.10 0.21
N THR A 168 -10.56 27.71 -0.49
CA THR A 168 -10.62 27.70 -1.96
C THR A 168 -9.45 28.45 -2.57
N VAL A 169 -9.10 29.63 -2.04
CA VAL A 169 -7.96 30.44 -2.49
C VAL A 169 -6.65 29.67 -2.31
N LEU A 170 -6.46 28.99 -1.18
CA LEU A 170 -5.27 28.17 -0.94
C LEU A 170 -5.16 27.01 -1.94
N LEU A 171 -6.27 26.34 -2.27
CA LEU A 171 -6.29 25.28 -3.28
C LEU A 171 -5.98 25.81 -4.69
N VAL A 172 -6.52 26.98 -5.05
CA VAL A 172 -6.22 27.66 -6.32
C VAL A 172 -4.74 28.07 -6.37
N MET A 173 -4.20 28.66 -5.30
CA MET A 173 -2.77 28.99 -5.24
C MET A 173 -1.88 27.76 -5.37
N ALA A 174 -2.24 26.65 -4.71
CA ALA A 174 -1.53 25.38 -4.85
C ALA A 174 -1.59 24.85 -6.30
N ALA A 175 -2.75 24.93 -6.95
CA ALA A 175 -2.92 24.55 -8.34
C ALA A 175 -2.05 25.39 -9.29
N PHE A 176 -2.01 26.71 -9.12
CA PHE A 176 -1.14 27.60 -9.91
C PHE A 176 0.35 27.41 -9.58
N ALA A 177 0.71 27.06 -8.35
CA ALA A 177 2.09 26.70 -8.00
C ALA A 177 2.53 25.41 -8.72
N VAL A 178 1.67 24.39 -8.78
CA VAL A 178 1.94 23.17 -9.57
C VAL A 178 2.02 23.50 -11.06
N ALA A 179 1.12 24.32 -11.60
CA ALA A 179 1.18 24.74 -12.99
C ALA A 179 2.49 25.46 -13.32
N HIS A 180 2.97 26.32 -12.42
CA HIS A 180 4.27 26.99 -12.53
C HIS A 180 5.43 25.99 -12.57
N LEU A 181 5.42 25.02 -11.66
CA LEU A 181 6.45 23.98 -11.58
C LEU A 181 6.48 23.12 -12.84
N VAL A 182 5.32 22.76 -13.41
CA VAL A 182 5.29 21.96 -14.64
C VAL A 182 5.77 22.76 -15.84
N GLU A 183 5.42 24.05 -15.96
CA GLU A 183 5.91 24.92 -17.03
C GLU A 183 7.44 25.07 -17.00
N ASN A 184 8.03 25.12 -15.81
CA ASN A 184 9.47 25.28 -15.61
C ASN A 184 10.24 23.95 -15.47
N GLY A 185 9.62 22.80 -15.78
CA GLY A 185 10.27 21.49 -15.70
C GLY A 185 10.28 20.89 -14.30
N ILE A 186 9.15 20.33 -13.87
CA ILE A 186 8.95 19.78 -12.51
C ILE A 186 10.00 18.73 -12.10
N VAL A 187 10.53 17.95 -13.04
CA VAL A 187 11.58 16.95 -12.79
C VAL A 187 12.90 17.61 -12.41
N GLU A 188 13.24 18.70 -13.09
CA GLU A 188 14.48 19.46 -12.85
C GLU A 188 14.34 20.39 -11.64
N SER A 189 13.11 20.68 -11.22
CA SER A 189 12.82 21.45 -10.01
C SER A 189 13.02 20.66 -8.70
N CYS A 190 13.17 21.37 -7.59
CA CYS A 190 13.19 20.79 -6.24
C CYS A 190 11.82 20.26 -5.78
N ALA A 191 10.76 20.36 -6.58
CA ALA A 191 9.41 19.94 -6.17
C ALA A 191 9.31 18.44 -5.89
N ILE A 192 9.93 17.58 -6.69
CA ILE A 192 9.87 16.12 -6.50
C ILE A 192 10.55 15.72 -5.17
N PRO A 193 11.78 16.17 -4.86
CA PRO A 193 12.36 15.94 -3.55
C PRO A 193 11.58 16.57 -2.39
N LEU A 194 11.01 17.77 -2.54
CA LEU A 194 10.16 18.38 -1.49
C LEU A 194 8.88 17.58 -1.23
N ALA A 195 8.23 17.07 -2.27
CA ALA A 195 7.11 16.14 -2.13
C ALA A 195 7.55 14.85 -1.42
N GLY A 196 8.74 14.35 -1.74
CA GLY A 196 9.37 13.24 -1.02
C GLY A 196 9.64 13.53 0.46
N LEU A 197 10.01 14.76 0.82
CA LEU A 197 10.20 15.17 2.20
C LEU A 197 8.86 15.15 2.97
N VAL A 198 7.79 15.68 2.37
CA VAL A 198 6.43 15.58 2.93
C VAL A 198 6.06 14.12 3.19
N VAL A 199 6.29 13.25 2.21
CA VAL A 199 6.03 11.81 2.34
C VAL A 199 6.88 11.18 3.43
N LEU A 200 8.17 11.50 3.53
CA LEU A 200 9.05 11.01 4.58
C LEU A 200 8.55 11.44 5.97
N THR A 201 8.10 12.68 6.13
CA THR A 201 7.50 13.16 7.39
C THR A 201 6.26 12.35 7.75
N LEU A 202 5.39 12.06 6.79
CA LEU A 202 4.20 11.22 7.01
C LEU A 202 4.58 9.77 7.37
N ILE A 203 5.59 9.20 6.71
CA ILE A 203 6.13 7.88 7.01
C ILE A 203 6.65 7.82 8.45
N VAL A 204 7.47 8.79 8.86
CA VAL A 204 8.01 8.91 10.22
C VAL A 204 6.89 9.04 11.25
N ALA A 205 5.89 9.88 10.96
CA ALA A 205 4.74 10.06 11.84
C ALA A 205 4.01 8.74 12.06
N MET A 206 3.64 8.02 10.98
CA MET A 206 2.97 6.72 11.07
C MET A 206 3.81 5.70 11.83
N ALA A 207 5.10 5.58 11.49
CA ALA A 207 6.01 4.62 12.11
C ALA A 207 6.14 4.81 13.63
N SER A 208 6.12 6.07 14.08
CA SER A 208 6.38 6.44 15.47
C SER A 208 5.16 6.34 16.38
N ILE A 209 3.96 6.65 15.87
CA ILE A 209 2.76 6.79 16.71
C ILE A 209 1.85 5.55 16.70
N SER A 210 1.93 4.70 15.66
CA SER A 210 1.07 3.51 15.57
C SER A 210 1.47 2.44 16.57
N LYS A 211 0.49 1.74 17.14
CA LYS A 211 0.74 0.62 18.08
C LYS A 211 1.49 -0.52 17.40
N ASP A 212 2.12 -1.38 18.21
CA ASP A 212 2.69 -2.63 17.72
C ASP A 212 1.60 -3.55 17.14
N SER A 213 1.94 -4.28 16.07
CA SER A 213 1.16 -5.38 15.49
C SER A 213 -0.21 -5.01 14.90
N VAL A 214 -0.47 -3.71 14.68
CA VAL A 214 -1.66 -3.21 13.96
C VAL A 214 -1.48 -3.22 12.44
N HIS A 215 -0.24 -3.38 11.98
CA HIS A 215 0.11 -3.46 10.57
C HIS A 215 0.18 -4.92 10.09
N PRO A 216 -0.17 -5.20 8.82
CA PRO A 216 -0.21 -6.56 8.28
C PRO A 216 1.11 -7.31 8.42
N ASP A 217 1.04 -8.47 9.06
CA ASP A 217 2.15 -9.41 9.24
C ASP A 217 3.37 -8.82 9.97
N GLU A 218 3.28 -7.63 10.57
CA GLU A 218 4.45 -6.95 11.13
C GLU A 218 5.13 -7.79 12.22
N SER A 219 4.36 -8.43 13.11
CA SER A 219 4.89 -9.25 14.19
C SER A 219 5.80 -10.38 13.69
N VAL A 220 5.43 -11.06 12.61
CA VAL A 220 6.23 -12.16 12.04
C VAL A 220 7.46 -11.65 11.31
N HIS A 221 7.43 -10.42 10.78
CA HIS A 221 8.62 -9.77 10.24
C HIS A 221 9.57 -9.37 11.38
N VAL A 222 9.04 -8.70 12.42
CA VAL A 222 9.79 -8.27 13.61
C VAL A 222 10.49 -9.46 14.26
N ALA A 223 9.76 -10.54 14.55
CA ALA A 223 10.33 -11.75 15.15
C ALA A 223 11.51 -12.32 14.34
N ALA A 224 11.40 -12.32 13.01
CA ALA A 224 12.48 -12.81 12.14
C ALA A 224 13.70 -11.88 12.11
N ALA A 225 13.52 -10.56 12.07
CA ALA A 225 14.66 -9.64 12.12
C ALA A 225 15.31 -9.59 13.51
N THR A 226 14.52 -9.72 14.58
CA THR A 226 15.02 -9.78 15.96
C THR A 226 16.03 -10.91 16.14
N TYR A 227 15.79 -12.09 15.58
CA TYR A 227 16.73 -13.21 15.61
C TYR A 227 18.13 -12.80 15.08
N TYR A 228 18.19 -12.00 14.01
CA TYR A 228 19.45 -11.55 13.39
C TYR A 228 20.13 -10.39 14.10
N THR A 229 19.56 -9.84 15.18
CA THR A 229 20.27 -8.86 16.03
C THR A 229 21.54 -9.49 16.62
N GLY A 230 21.41 -10.69 17.21
CA GLY A 230 22.50 -11.45 17.81
C GLY A 230 23.16 -12.48 16.88
N LYS A 231 22.49 -12.91 15.80
CA LYS A 231 22.92 -14.05 14.97
C LYS A 231 23.25 -13.65 13.54
N ASN A 232 24.11 -14.45 12.87
CA ASN A 232 24.54 -14.21 11.48
C ASN A 232 24.09 -15.29 10.51
N MET A 233 23.75 -16.48 11.02
CA MET A 233 23.33 -17.63 10.23
C MET A 233 21.82 -17.80 10.29
N PRO A 234 21.16 -18.24 9.20
CA PRO A 234 19.78 -18.70 9.30
C PRO A 234 19.66 -19.85 10.31
N PRO A 235 18.51 -19.99 11.00
CA PRO A 235 18.31 -21.06 11.97
C PRO A 235 18.03 -22.40 11.29
N ARG A 236 18.21 -23.49 12.04
CA ARG A 236 17.66 -24.80 11.67
C ARG A 236 16.13 -24.74 11.71
N VAL A 237 15.49 -25.31 10.68
CA VAL A 237 14.03 -25.48 10.67
C VAL A 237 13.61 -26.33 11.87
N GLY A 238 12.55 -25.89 12.54
CA GLY A 238 12.02 -26.53 13.74
C GLY A 238 12.81 -26.31 15.04
N ALA A 239 13.90 -25.54 15.04
CA ALA A 239 14.67 -25.32 16.26
C ALA A 239 13.82 -24.66 17.37
N PRO A 240 13.91 -25.12 18.64
CA PRO A 240 13.06 -24.61 19.73
C PRO A 240 13.17 -23.10 19.94
N GLU A 241 14.37 -22.55 19.76
CA GLU A 241 14.65 -21.11 19.92
C GLU A 241 13.87 -20.20 18.96
N ILE A 242 13.39 -20.72 17.82
CA ILE A 242 12.62 -19.95 16.83
C ILE A 242 11.14 -20.34 16.80
N ALA A 243 10.67 -21.18 17.73
CA ALA A 243 9.28 -21.65 17.77
C ALA A 243 8.28 -20.48 17.79
N HIS A 244 8.58 -19.42 18.54
CA HIS A 244 7.77 -18.20 18.63
C HIS A 244 7.67 -17.39 17.32
N THR A 245 8.48 -17.72 16.30
CA THR A 245 8.49 -17.01 15.01
C THR A 245 7.54 -17.61 13.98
N TYR A 246 6.96 -18.77 14.24
CA TYR A 246 6.00 -19.40 13.34
C TYR A 246 4.64 -18.70 13.45
N SER A 247 4.09 -18.31 12.31
CA SER A 247 2.73 -17.81 12.20
C SER A 247 1.69 -18.93 12.40
N ARG A 248 0.42 -18.56 12.52
CA ARG A 248 -0.73 -19.49 12.49
C ARG A 248 -0.74 -20.46 11.29
N TYR A 249 -0.08 -20.09 10.20
CA TYR A 249 0.07 -20.93 9.00
C TYR A 249 1.17 -21.99 9.15
N GLY A 250 1.89 -22.03 10.28
CA GLY A 250 3.06 -22.88 10.49
C GLY A 250 4.26 -22.44 9.65
N VAL A 251 4.34 -21.16 9.28
CA VAL A 251 5.42 -20.60 8.45
C VAL A 251 6.14 -19.50 9.22
N SER A 252 7.48 -19.55 9.24
CA SER A 252 8.35 -18.51 9.76
C SER A 252 9.07 -17.78 8.63
N ARG A 253 9.21 -16.46 8.74
CA ARG A 253 9.94 -15.63 7.78
C ARG A 253 11.45 -15.90 7.80
N LEU A 254 12.00 -16.47 8.87
CA LEU A 254 13.41 -16.88 8.96
C LEU A 254 13.79 -17.94 7.92
N HIS A 255 12.82 -18.70 7.44
CA HIS A 255 13.03 -19.72 6.41
C HIS A 255 12.79 -19.21 5.00
N SER A 256 12.40 -17.95 4.84
CA SER A 256 12.37 -17.31 3.53
C SER A 256 13.80 -17.09 3.03
N ARG A 257 13.96 -16.95 1.72
CA ARG A 257 15.27 -16.63 1.11
C ARG A 257 15.64 -15.15 1.28
N GLU A 258 14.77 -14.36 1.88
CA GLU A 258 14.86 -12.91 1.89
C GLU A 258 15.97 -12.44 2.84
N ILE A 259 17.02 -11.82 2.30
CA ILE A 259 18.19 -11.37 3.09
C ILE A 259 17.89 -10.15 3.99
N VAL A 260 16.75 -9.48 3.76
CA VAL A 260 16.36 -8.26 4.47
C VAL A 260 16.34 -8.42 5.99
N TYR A 261 15.96 -9.60 6.51
CA TYR A 261 15.88 -9.81 7.96
C TYR A 261 17.25 -9.76 8.62
N LEU A 262 18.30 -10.21 7.92
CA LEU A 262 19.68 -10.06 8.37
C LEU A 262 20.04 -8.56 8.43
N ALA A 263 19.83 -7.84 7.33
CA ALA A 263 20.16 -6.42 7.24
C ALA A 263 19.43 -5.58 8.30
N ALA A 264 18.13 -5.80 8.46
CA ALA A 264 17.29 -5.11 9.43
C ALA A 264 17.68 -5.46 10.88
N GLY A 265 17.99 -6.73 11.18
CA GLY A 265 18.47 -7.15 12.49
C GLY A 265 19.81 -6.48 12.87
N LYS A 266 20.73 -6.34 11.91
CA LYS A 266 21.99 -5.61 12.12
C LYS A 266 21.76 -4.12 12.29
N PHE A 267 20.86 -3.53 11.52
CA PHE A 267 20.46 -2.14 11.71
C PHE A 267 19.87 -1.90 13.10
N ALA A 268 18.95 -2.75 13.56
CA ALA A 268 18.37 -2.66 14.90
C ALA A 268 19.43 -2.81 16.00
N ARG A 269 20.47 -3.65 15.79
CA ARG A 269 21.62 -3.74 16.70
C ARG A 269 22.37 -2.41 16.82
N LEU A 270 22.56 -1.68 15.72
CA LEU A 270 23.20 -0.36 15.75
C LEU A 270 22.40 0.67 16.54
N LEU A 271 21.07 0.54 16.58
CA LEU A 271 20.17 1.43 17.33
C LEU A 271 19.93 0.98 18.78
N GLN A 272 20.50 -0.14 19.24
CA GLN A 272 20.35 -0.61 20.63
C GLN A 272 20.69 0.45 21.69
N PRO A 273 21.72 1.30 21.54
CA PRO A 273 22.01 2.34 22.52
C PRO A 273 20.88 3.36 22.74
N LEU A 274 19.97 3.50 21.76
CA LEU A 274 18.81 4.39 21.86
C LEU A 274 17.66 3.78 22.69
N GLN A 275 17.78 2.52 23.12
CA GLN A 275 16.81 1.79 23.94
C GLN A 275 15.38 1.82 23.37
N LEU A 276 15.26 1.92 22.04
CA LEU A 276 13.97 1.89 21.36
C LEU A 276 13.36 0.47 21.46
N PRO A 277 12.02 0.36 21.54
CA PRO A 277 11.34 -0.92 21.33
C PRO A 277 11.78 -1.57 20.01
N GLN A 278 11.97 -2.88 20.01
CA GLN A 278 12.54 -3.59 18.86
C GLN A 278 11.75 -3.37 17.57
N TYR A 279 10.41 -3.43 17.63
CA TYR A 279 9.56 -3.17 16.47
C TYR A 279 9.84 -1.77 15.90
N LEU A 280 9.99 -0.75 16.76
CA LEU A 280 10.23 0.62 16.35
C LEU A 280 11.59 0.79 15.67
N ALA A 281 12.66 0.22 16.24
CA ALA A 281 13.98 0.22 15.61
C ALA A 281 13.95 -0.40 14.20
N LEU A 282 13.14 -1.46 14.01
CA LEU A 282 12.95 -2.11 12.72
C LEU A 282 12.05 -1.31 11.76
N ARG A 283 11.05 -0.55 12.26
CA ARG A 283 10.32 0.41 11.41
C ARG A 283 11.26 1.48 10.88
N TYR A 284 12.16 1.99 11.72
CA TYR A 284 13.16 2.99 11.32
C TYR A 284 14.17 2.48 10.30
N PHE A 285 14.38 1.16 10.17
CA PHE A 285 15.11 0.59 9.03
C PHE A 285 14.38 0.93 7.71
N ASN A 286 13.08 0.67 7.64
CA ASN A 286 12.26 1.00 6.46
C ASN A 286 12.20 2.52 6.21
N VAL A 287 12.03 3.33 7.26
CA VAL A 287 12.12 4.81 7.13
C VAL A 287 13.44 5.24 6.52
N THR A 288 14.56 4.67 6.98
CA THR A 288 15.91 4.97 6.46
C THR A 288 16.04 4.60 4.98
N LEU A 289 15.46 3.47 4.55
CA LEU A 289 15.45 3.08 3.15
C LEU A 289 14.76 4.12 2.26
N PHE A 290 13.61 4.65 2.70
CA PHE A 290 12.94 5.74 1.97
C PHE A 290 13.78 7.03 1.97
N ALA A 291 14.40 7.37 3.11
CA ALA A 291 15.30 8.53 3.21
C ALA A 291 16.51 8.42 2.25
N ILE A 292 17.05 7.22 2.03
CA ILE A 292 18.11 6.98 1.04
C ILE A 292 17.61 7.25 -0.38
N LEU A 293 16.42 6.78 -0.74
CA LEU A 293 15.81 7.07 -2.05
C LEU A 293 15.57 8.58 -2.23
N LEU A 294 15.09 9.26 -1.19
CA LEU A 294 14.93 10.71 -1.20
C LEU A 294 16.27 11.44 -1.36
N ALA A 295 17.32 11.01 -0.67
CA ALA A 295 18.66 11.57 -0.83
C ALA A 295 19.17 11.41 -2.27
N GLY A 296 18.91 10.26 -2.90
CA GLY A 296 19.19 10.04 -4.32
C GLY A 296 18.45 11.03 -5.23
N ALA A 297 17.18 11.32 -4.95
CA ALA A 297 16.39 12.31 -5.70
C ALA A 297 16.88 13.75 -5.47
N TRP A 298 17.45 14.04 -4.30
CA TRP A 298 18.09 15.33 -4.01
C TRP A 298 19.39 15.50 -4.79
N GLN A 299 20.21 14.44 -4.85
CA GLN A 299 21.53 14.45 -5.48
C GLN A 299 21.49 14.42 -7.02
N SER A 300 20.50 13.74 -7.61
CA SER A 300 20.44 13.55 -9.07
C SER A 300 19.07 13.90 -9.63
N GLY A 301 19.04 14.87 -10.56
CA GLY A 301 17.83 15.22 -11.32
C GLY A 301 17.26 14.03 -12.10
N ILE A 302 18.12 13.14 -12.60
CA ILE A 302 17.71 11.92 -13.29
C ILE A 302 17.07 10.92 -12.33
N PHE A 303 17.62 10.76 -11.12
CA PHE A 303 17.06 9.85 -10.12
C PHE A 303 15.64 10.26 -9.70
N ARG A 304 15.29 11.55 -9.75
CA ARG A 304 13.91 12.02 -9.50
C ARG A 304 12.90 11.32 -10.40
N VAL A 305 13.27 10.94 -11.61
CA VAL A 305 12.38 10.21 -12.52
C VAL A 305 12.01 8.83 -11.97
N PHE A 306 12.97 8.12 -11.38
CA PHE A 306 12.76 6.82 -10.75
C PHE A 306 12.02 6.94 -9.41
N PHE A 307 12.07 8.11 -8.78
CA PHE A 307 11.42 8.40 -7.51
C PHE A 307 9.93 8.74 -7.68
N ILE A 308 9.51 9.33 -8.80
CA ILE A 308 8.10 9.75 -9.03
C ILE A 308 7.08 8.64 -8.74
N PRO A 309 7.22 7.41 -9.26
CA PRO A 309 6.23 6.36 -9.00
C PRO A 309 5.99 6.06 -7.51
N LEU A 310 7.01 6.30 -6.66
CA LEU A 310 6.90 6.13 -5.21
C LEU A 310 6.00 7.18 -4.55
N LEU A 311 5.75 8.30 -5.21
CA LEU A 311 4.91 9.40 -4.74
C LEU A 311 3.44 9.25 -5.16
N LEU A 312 3.09 8.28 -6.00
CA LEU A 312 1.75 8.20 -6.60
C LEU A 312 0.77 7.30 -5.84
N SER A 313 1.21 6.59 -4.81
CA SER A 313 0.34 5.73 -4.02
C SER A 313 0.65 5.84 -2.53
N PRO A 314 -0.38 6.03 -1.67
CA PRO A 314 -0.18 6.05 -0.22
C PRO A 314 0.17 4.66 0.32
N GLN A 315 -0.13 3.60 -0.43
CA GLN A 315 0.22 2.24 -0.04
C GLN A 315 1.74 2.04 -0.01
N ILE A 316 2.47 2.69 -0.93
CA ILE A 316 3.94 2.63 -0.94
C ILE A 316 4.48 3.27 0.35
N TRP A 317 3.96 4.44 0.71
CA TRP A 317 4.37 5.14 1.93
C TRP A 317 4.06 4.31 3.18
N TYR A 318 2.90 3.67 3.18
CA TYR A 318 2.50 2.80 4.28
C TYR A 318 3.47 1.63 4.48
N LEU A 319 3.96 1.01 3.41
CA LEU A 319 4.97 -0.06 3.50
C LEU A 319 6.30 0.44 4.08
N PHE A 320 6.68 1.70 3.84
CA PHE A 320 7.86 2.28 4.48
C PHE A 320 7.64 2.69 5.95
N SER A 321 6.38 2.72 6.40
CA SER A 321 5.99 3.15 7.76
C SER A 321 5.99 2.04 8.80
N TYR A 322 6.06 0.77 8.38
CA TYR A 322 6.10 -0.36 9.31
C TYR A 322 7.09 -1.42 8.83
N PHE A 323 7.53 -2.34 9.69
CA PHE A 323 8.54 -3.30 9.28
C PHE A 323 7.97 -4.45 8.43
N ASN A 324 8.46 -4.55 7.21
CA ASN A 324 8.15 -5.59 6.22
C ASN A 324 9.29 -5.70 5.21
N SER A 325 9.29 -6.76 4.40
CA SER A 325 10.35 -7.01 3.42
C SER A 325 10.15 -6.28 2.09
N GLU A 326 8.91 -5.87 1.78
CA GLU A 326 8.57 -5.19 0.53
C GLU A 326 9.25 -3.83 0.39
N ALA A 327 9.41 -3.07 1.48
CA ALA A 327 10.07 -1.76 1.44
C ALA A 327 11.55 -1.87 0.99
N PHE A 328 12.26 -2.88 1.50
CA PHE A 328 13.62 -3.21 1.05
C PHE A 328 13.63 -3.65 -0.41
N ALA A 329 12.75 -4.57 -0.80
CA ALA A 329 12.66 -5.04 -2.18
C ALA A 329 12.38 -3.89 -3.17
N LEU A 330 11.49 -2.96 -2.80
CA LEU A 330 11.17 -1.78 -3.60
C LEU A 330 12.39 -0.85 -3.74
N THR A 331 13.14 -0.64 -2.65
CA THR A 331 14.40 0.15 -2.66
C THR A 331 15.43 -0.46 -3.61
N VAL A 332 15.62 -1.79 -3.55
CA VAL A 332 16.57 -2.52 -4.40
C VAL A 332 16.17 -2.43 -5.87
N ILE A 333 14.89 -2.65 -6.23
CA ILE A 333 14.48 -2.59 -7.65
C ILE A 333 14.54 -1.17 -8.24
N VAL A 334 14.26 -0.13 -7.44
CA VAL A 334 14.37 1.26 -7.90
C VAL A 334 15.85 1.63 -8.13
N ALA A 335 16.73 1.27 -7.20
CA ALA A 335 18.18 1.48 -7.36
C ALA A 335 18.73 0.69 -8.55
N ALA A 336 18.32 -0.57 -8.73
CA ALA A 336 18.73 -1.40 -9.86
C ALA A 336 18.20 -0.85 -11.19
N GLY A 337 16.94 -0.41 -11.23
CA GLY A 337 16.35 0.25 -12.39
C GLY A 337 17.14 1.50 -12.80
N TYR A 338 17.50 2.35 -11.84
CA TYR A 338 18.37 3.52 -12.09
C TYR A 338 19.72 3.10 -12.66
N GLN A 339 20.40 2.13 -12.05
CA GLN A 339 21.70 1.66 -12.55
C GLN A 339 21.60 1.09 -13.97
N LEU A 340 20.54 0.33 -14.29
CA LEU A 340 20.40 -0.29 -15.61
C LEU A 340 20.01 0.69 -16.72
N ALA A 341 19.22 1.71 -16.38
CA ALA A 341 18.60 2.61 -17.36
C ALA A 341 19.30 3.96 -17.53
N SER A 342 19.75 4.61 -16.44
CA SER A 342 20.38 5.93 -16.51
C SER A 342 21.72 5.87 -17.25
N GLU A 343 21.90 6.70 -18.27
CA GLU A 343 23.13 6.74 -19.09
C GLU A 343 24.36 7.08 -18.23
N ASP A 344 24.20 8.00 -17.27
CA ASP A 344 25.25 8.42 -16.34
C ASP A 344 25.49 7.45 -15.15
N SER A 345 24.86 6.27 -15.17
CA SER A 345 25.01 5.32 -14.07
C SER A 345 26.40 4.66 -14.07
N CYS A 346 26.84 4.20 -12.90
CA CYS A 346 28.09 3.46 -12.79
C CYS A 346 28.08 2.18 -13.65
N TRP A 347 26.92 1.53 -13.77
CA TRP A 347 26.74 0.37 -14.64
C TRP A 347 26.89 0.74 -16.12
N ASN A 348 26.29 1.85 -16.58
CA ASN A 348 26.38 2.23 -17.98
C ASN A 348 27.77 2.70 -18.39
N HIS A 349 28.47 3.46 -17.54
CA HIS A 349 29.88 3.77 -17.78
C HIS A 349 30.75 2.50 -17.86
N LEU A 350 30.43 1.47 -17.08
CA LEU A 350 31.12 0.18 -17.17
C LEU A 350 30.86 -0.52 -18.52
N LEU A 351 29.64 -0.40 -19.06
CA LEU A 351 29.26 -0.96 -20.36
C LEU A 351 29.91 -0.21 -21.54
N THR A 352 29.84 1.12 -21.58
CA THR A 352 30.35 1.88 -22.74
C THR A 352 31.87 2.06 -22.69
N GLY A 353 32.45 2.09 -21.49
CA GLY A 353 33.87 2.42 -21.32
C GLY A 353 34.18 3.90 -21.41
N ASP A 354 33.15 4.75 -21.48
CA ASP A 354 33.29 6.19 -21.42
C ASP A 354 33.59 6.61 -19.98
N GLY A 355 34.63 7.42 -19.80
CA GLY A 355 35.09 7.90 -18.50
C GLY A 355 36.19 7.05 -17.85
N GLN A 356 36.58 7.44 -16.63
CA GLN A 356 37.60 6.70 -15.86
C GLN A 356 37.07 5.29 -15.51
N ARG A 357 37.94 4.27 -15.62
CA ARG A 357 37.59 2.89 -15.22
C ARG A 357 36.97 2.91 -13.82
N PRO A 358 35.74 2.42 -13.63
CA PRO A 358 35.12 2.41 -12.31
C PRO A 358 36.01 1.60 -11.36
N GLY A 359 36.35 2.18 -10.22
CA GLY A 359 37.15 1.49 -9.21
C GLY A 359 36.47 0.20 -8.75
N LEU A 360 37.27 -0.78 -8.32
CA LEU A 360 36.80 -2.11 -7.90
C LEU A 360 35.60 -2.05 -6.94
N GLY A 361 35.60 -1.10 -6.00
CA GLY A 361 34.50 -0.91 -5.05
C GLY A 361 33.15 -0.56 -5.71
N ARG A 362 33.14 0.20 -6.82
CA ARG A 362 31.91 0.49 -7.57
C ARG A 362 31.39 -0.75 -8.28
N CYS A 363 32.29 -1.56 -8.87
CA CYS A 363 31.92 -2.84 -9.48
C CYS A 363 31.34 -3.81 -8.44
N MET A 364 31.97 -3.92 -7.27
CA MET A 364 31.47 -4.73 -6.17
C MET A 364 30.13 -4.22 -5.63
N GLY A 365 29.94 -2.89 -5.55
CA GLY A 365 28.67 -2.30 -5.13
C GLY A 365 27.51 -2.61 -6.09
N ILE A 366 27.75 -2.54 -7.41
CA ILE A 366 26.75 -2.97 -8.42
C ILE A 366 26.51 -4.47 -8.32
N GLY A 367 27.58 -5.26 -8.17
CA GLY A 367 27.48 -6.71 -8.00
C GLY A 367 26.65 -7.09 -6.79
N LEU A 368 26.86 -6.41 -5.65
CA LEU A 368 26.04 -6.57 -4.46
C LEU A 368 24.58 -6.22 -4.73
N LEU A 369 24.29 -5.08 -5.36
CA LEU A 369 22.93 -4.66 -5.70
C LEU A 369 22.20 -5.72 -6.56
N PHE A 370 22.87 -6.26 -7.58
CA PHE A 370 22.29 -7.31 -8.42
C PHE A 370 22.19 -8.67 -7.69
N GLY A 371 23.12 -8.98 -6.80
CA GLY A 371 23.02 -10.14 -5.91
C GLY A 371 21.80 -10.04 -4.98
N LEU A 372 21.52 -8.84 -4.45
CA LEU A 372 20.33 -8.59 -3.62
C LEU A 372 19.03 -8.82 -4.38
N LEU A 373 18.97 -8.54 -5.70
CA LEU A 373 17.77 -8.83 -6.51
C LEU A 373 17.40 -10.32 -6.49
N LEU A 374 18.41 -11.21 -6.47
CA LEU A 374 18.22 -12.67 -6.41
C LEU A 374 17.79 -13.15 -5.01
N LEU A 375 17.87 -12.28 -4.01
CA LEU A 375 17.51 -12.55 -2.62
C LEU A 375 16.26 -11.77 -2.19
N LEU A 376 15.49 -11.25 -3.15
CA LEU A 376 14.17 -10.66 -2.89
C LEU A 376 13.08 -11.72 -2.82
N LYS A 377 11.89 -11.28 -2.40
CA LYS A 377 10.67 -12.08 -2.40
C LYS A 377 10.31 -12.55 -3.81
N LEU A 378 9.72 -13.74 -3.93
CA LEU A 378 9.48 -14.39 -5.22
C LEU A 378 8.66 -13.55 -6.22
N ASN A 379 7.68 -12.76 -5.77
CA ASN A 379 6.92 -11.91 -6.67
C ASN A 379 7.79 -10.83 -7.36
N PHE A 380 8.91 -10.43 -6.75
CA PHE A 380 9.86 -9.50 -7.35
C PHE A 380 10.71 -10.14 -8.46
N TYR A 381 10.66 -11.46 -8.66
CA TYR A 381 11.37 -12.10 -9.77
C TYR A 381 10.76 -11.72 -11.13
N PHE A 382 9.51 -11.26 -11.17
CA PHE A 382 8.96 -10.65 -12.39
C PHE A 382 9.75 -9.40 -12.82
N PHE A 383 10.39 -8.69 -11.88
CA PHE A 383 11.32 -7.62 -12.23
C PHE A 383 12.62 -8.16 -12.84
N LEU A 384 13.11 -9.33 -12.43
CA LEU A 384 14.26 -10.00 -13.09
C LEU A 384 13.92 -10.40 -14.52
N VAL A 385 12.71 -10.93 -14.75
CA VAL A 385 12.20 -11.23 -16.10
C VAL A 385 12.14 -9.94 -16.94
N PHE A 386 11.62 -8.86 -16.36
CA PHE A 386 11.63 -7.55 -17.02
C PHE A 386 13.04 -7.06 -17.33
N ILE A 387 14.00 -7.17 -16.39
CA ILE A 387 15.41 -6.80 -16.62
C ILE A 387 15.99 -7.60 -17.79
N PHE A 388 15.74 -8.90 -17.85
CA PHE A 388 16.20 -9.74 -18.96
C PHE A 388 15.66 -9.24 -20.30
N CYS A 389 14.35 -9.04 -20.42
CA CYS A 389 13.73 -8.50 -21.63
C CYS A 389 14.23 -7.08 -21.96
N TYR A 390 14.43 -6.24 -20.95
CA TYR A 390 14.95 -4.88 -21.09
C TYR A 390 16.40 -4.86 -21.58
N LEU A 391 17.26 -5.77 -21.09
CA LEU A 391 18.63 -5.88 -21.55
C LEU A 391 18.69 -6.34 -23.01
N LEU A 392 17.85 -7.29 -23.41
CA LEU A 392 17.70 -7.67 -24.83
C LEU A 392 17.27 -6.46 -25.67
N TRP A 393 16.22 -5.75 -25.23
CA TRP A 393 15.75 -4.53 -25.87
C TRP A 393 16.88 -3.50 -26.03
N LYS A 394 17.71 -3.31 -25.00
CA LYS A 394 18.84 -2.39 -25.04
C LYS A 394 19.92 -2.80 -26.02
N ILE A 395 20.23 -4.09 -26.14
CA ILE A 395 21.17 -4.60 -27.15
C ILE A 395 20.66 -4.28 -28.56
N PHE A 396 19.37 -4.53 -28.83
CA PHE A 396 18.77 -4.28 -30.14
C PHE A 396 18.65 -2.79 -30.48
N PHE A 397 18.20 -1.95 -29.55
CA PHE A 397 17.86 -0.55 -29.85
C PHE A 397 18.95 0.46 -29.50
N CYS A 398 19.76 0.19 -28.47
CA CYS A 398 20.86 1.08 -28.07
C CYS A 398 22.20 0.63 -28.66
N ARG A 399 22.22 -0.41 -29.51
CA ARG A 399 23.39 -0.91 -30.26
C ARG A 399 24.64 -1.09 -29.39
N VAL A 400 24.47 -1.64 -28.18
CA VAL A 400 25.60 -1.95 -27.30
C VAL A 400 26.41 -3.08 -27.93
N GLY A 401 27.58 -2.76 -28.49
CA GLY A 401 28.48 -3.73 -29.10
C GLY A 401 29.01 -4.71 -28.06
N VAL A 402 28.75 -6.01 -28.24
CA VAL A 402 29.28 -7.05 -27.35
C VAL A 402 30.73 -7.34 -27.71
N THR A 403 31.66 -6.73 -26.97
CA THR A 403 33.11 -6.94 -27.16
C THR A 403 33.71 -7.81 -26.06
N ARG A 404 34.87 -8.43 -26.32
CA ARG A 404 35.62 -9.16 -25.28
C ARG A 404 35.95 -8.29 -24.06
N GLN A 405 36.25 -7.00 -24.29
CA GLN A 405 36.54 -6.06 -23.21
C GLN A 405 35.31 -5.77 -22.34
N LEU A 406 34.13 -5.66 -22.95
CA LEU A 406 32.86 -5.54 -22.22
C LEU A 406 32.64 -6.74 -21.29
N LEU A 407 32.81 -7.95 -21.81
CA LEU A 407 32.63 -9.17 -21.03
C LEU A 407 33.56 -9.20 -19.81
N LEU A 408 34.82 -8.81 -19.98
CA LEU A 408 35.79 -8.73 -18.87
C LEU A 408 35.42 -7.69 -17.82
N ARG A 409 34.77 -6.58 -18.20
CA ARG A 409 34.29 -5.55 -17.26
C ARG A 409 33.05 -5.99 -16.49
N VAL A 410 32.15 -6.73 -17.14
CA VAL A 410 30.89 -7.22 -16.54
C VAL A 410 31.13 -8.44 -15.64
N LEU A 411 32.15 -9.26 -15.94
CA LEU A 411 32.44 -10.50 -15.22
C LEU A 411 32.58 -10.30 -13.69
N PRO A 412 33.34 -9.33 -13.16
CA PRO A 412 33.42 -9.10 -11.71
C PRO A 412 32.07 -8.76 -11.06
N VAL A 413 31.20 -8.02 -11.76
CA VAL A 413 29.85 -7.69 -11.29
C VAL A 413 29.00 -8.95 -11.20
N LEU A 414 29.02 -9.78 -12.25
CA LEU A 414 28.28 -11.03 -12.33
C LEU A 414 28.75 -12.03 -11.26
N VAL A 415 30.06 -12.22 -11.13
CA VAL A 415 30.66 -13.10 -10.12
C VAL A 415 30.26 -12.64 -8.73
N THR A 416 30.35 -11.34 -8.44
CA THR A 416 29.95 -10.80 -7.13
C THR A 416 28.46 -11.03 -6.87
N ALA A 417 27.58 -10.77 -7.85
CA ALA A 417 26.15 -10.96 -7.72
C ALA A 417 25.78 -12.43 -7.43
N VAL A 418 26.36 -13.36 -8.20
CA VAL A 418 26.15 -14.80 -8.02
C VAL A 418 26.71 -15.27 -6.68
N MET A 419 27.91 -14.81 -6.30
CA MET A 419 28.54 -15.19 -5.03
C MET A 419 27.69 -14.78 -3.83
N VAL A 420 27.12 -13.57 -3.81
CA VAL A 420 26.23 -13.12 -2.72
C VAL A 420 25.02 -14.05 -2.59
N ALA A 421 24.37 -14.39 -3.71
CA ALA A 421 23.20 -15.26 -3.70
C ALA A 421 23.54 -16.71 -3.32
N VAL A 422 24.64 -17.25 -3.86
CA VAL A 422 25.11 -18.62 -3.61
C VAL A 422 25.55 -18.79 -2.16
N VAL A 423 26.29 -17.83 -1.59
CA VAL A 423 26.71 -17.89 -0.19
C VAL A 423 25.48 -17.92 0.73
N TRP A 424 24.52 -17.01 0.54
CA TRP A 424 23.33 -16.98 1.38
C TRP A 424 22.46 -18.24 1.24
N CYS A 425 22.14 -18.65 0.01
CA CYS A 425 21.32 -19.84 -0.24
C CYS A 425 22.05 -21.13 0.16
N GLY A 426 23.37 -21.15 0.00
CA GLY A 426 24.25 -22.25 0.38
C GLY A 426 24.32 -22.42 1.89
N MET A 427 24.50 -21.33 2.65
CA MET A 427 24.45 -21.34 4.12
C MET A 427 23.10 -21.84 4.64
N ASP A 428 21.99 -21.34 4.07
CA ASP A 428 20.64 -21.75 4.44
C ASP A 428 20.38 -23.24 4.15
N SER A 429 20.87 -23.74 3.02
CA SER A 429 20.77 -25.17 2.66
C SER A 429 21.65 -26.04 3.55
N TYR A 430 22.88 -25.60 3.81
CA TYR A 430 23.85 -26.31 4.65
C TYR A 430 23.37 -26.46 6.09
N VAL A 431 22.90 -25.37 6.72
CA VAL A 431 22.35 -25.40 8.09
C VAL A 431 21.19 -26.40 8.21
N ASN A 432 20.45 -26.59 7.12
CA ASN A 432 19.30 -27.48 7.04
C ASN A 432 19.61 -28.84 6.39
N ASP A 433 20.87 -29.26 6.34
CA ASP A 433 21.32 -30.56 5.82
C ASP A 433 20.79 -30.87 4.41
N PHE A 434 20.63 -29.84 3.57
CA PHE A 434 20.08 -29.90 2.21
C PHE A 434 18.67 -30.52 2.10
N SER A 435 17.97 -30.75 3.23
CA SER A 435 16.63 -31.35 3.34
C SER A 435 15.56 -30.32 3.78
N LYS A 436 15.83 -29.02 3.54
CA LYS A 436 14.99 -27.92 4.03
C LYS A 436 13.51 -28.06 3.66
N LYS A 437 13.18 -28.56 2.46
CA LYS A 437 11.78 -28.71 2.01
C LYS A 437 10.97 -29.66 2.91
N GLU A 438 11.54 -30.82 3.24
CA GLU A 438 10.92 -31.82 4.11
C GLU A 438 10.76 -31.28 5.53
N LYS A 439 11.82 -30.65 6.06
CA LYS A 439 11.79 -30.02 7.38
C LYS A 439 10.75 -28.91 7.47
N LEU A 440 10.57 -28.12 6.40
CA LEU A 440 9.54 -27.08 6.36
C LEU A 440 8.13 -27.67 6.36
N LEU A 441 7.90 -28.78 5.66
CA LEU A 441 6.63 -29.48 5.71
C LEU A 441 6.35 -30.01 7.12
N ALA A 442 7.33 -30.66 7.74
CA ALA A 442 7.21 -31.17 9.12
C ALA A 442 6.96 -30.04 10.14
N ALA A 443 7.68 -28.92 10.03
CA ALA A 443 7.44 -27.75 10.87
C ALA A 443 6.04 -27.16 10.65
N ARG A 444 5.56 -27.13 9.40
CA ARG A 444 4.21 -26.64 9.10
C ARG A 444 3.13 -27.54 9.71
N GLU A 445 3.32 -28.86 9.68
CA GLU A 445 2.42 -29.82 10.35
C GLU A 445 2.42 -29.65 11.88
N HIS A 446 3.56 -29.33 12.45
CA HIS A 446 3.71 -29.15 13.90
C HIS A 446 3.12 -27.82 14.39
N TYR A 447 3.50 -26.69 13.77
CA TYR A 447 3.21 -25.34 14.29
C TYR A 447 1.94 -24.69 13.72
N ALA A 448 1.40 -25.15 12.58
CA ALA A 448 0.18 -24.54 12.05
C ALA A 448 -1.03 -24.87 12.93
N GLU A 449 -1.97 -23.94 13.04
CA GLU A 449 -3.28 -24.24 13.63
C GLU A 449 -4.02 -25.25 12.74
N LYS A 450 -4.91 -26.06 13.32
CA LYS A 450 -5.61 -27.16 12.64
C LYS A 450 -6.12 -26.77 11.24
N MET A 451 -6.86 -25.67 11.13
CA MET A 451 -7.45 -25.21 9.85
C MET A 451 -6.44 -24.73 8.77
N PHE A 452 -5.16 -24.57 9.11
CA PHE A 452 -4.08 -24.18 8.19
C PHE A 452 -3.06 -25.31 7.95
N LYS A 453 -3.18 -26.45 8.65
CA LYS A 453 -2.30 -27.60 8.47
C LYS A 453 -2.44 -28.21 7.08
N PRO A 454 -1.34 -28.63 6.43
CA PRO A 454 -1.40 -29.31 5.15
C PRO A 454 -2.23 -30.62 5.20
N SER A 455 -2.07 -31.41 6.27
CA SER A 455 -2.76 -32.68 6.54
C SER A 455 -4.26 -32.58 6.82
N THR A 456 -4.77 -31.39 7.15
CA THR A 456 -6.20 -31.22 7.46
C THR A 456 -7.04 -31.41 6.19
N PRO A 457 -8.16 -32.18 6.24
CA PRO A 457 -9.04 -32.33 5.08
C PRO A 457 -9.55 -30.99 4.55
N LEU A 458 -9.76 -30.87 3.24
CA LEU A 458 -10.12 -29.60 2.60
C LEU A 458 -11.39 -28.97 3.20
N GLY A 459 -12.39 -29.79 3.58
CA GLY A 459 -13.62 -29.33 4.24
C GLY A 459 -13.37 -28.57 5.55
N ASP A 460 -12.35 -28.97 6.31
CA ASP A 460 -12.01 -28.43 7.63
C ASP A 460 -10.95 -27.31 7.57
N LYS A 461 -10.34 -27.09 6.40
CA LYS A 461 -9.41 -25.98 6.20
C LYS A 461 -10.15 -24.64 6.17
N PHE A 462 -9.41 -23.55 6.41
CA PHE A 462 -9.93 -22.20 6.25
C PHE A 462 -10.57 -22.00 4.85
N ALA A 463 -11.73 -21.35 4.81
CA ALA A 463 -12.58 -21.26 3.62
C ALA A 463 -11.89 -20.62 2.41
N PHE A 464 -10.95 -19.69 2.66
CA PHE A 464 -10.22 -18.95 1.62
C PHE A 464 -8.96 -19.68 1.11
N LEU A 465 -8.63 -20.86 1.66
CA LEU A 465 -7.57 -21.71 1.14
C LEU A 465 -8.08 -22.56 -0.02
N GLN A 466 -7.23 -22.69 -1.04
CA GLN A 466 -7.41 -23.63 -2.16
C GLN A 466 -8.78 -23.50 -2.84
N MET A 467 -9.26 -22.27 -3.06
CA MET A 467 -10.61 -22.00 -3.59
C MET A 467 -10.90 -22.74 -4.91
N LYS A 468 -9.91 -22.88 -5.80
CA LYS A 468 -10.06 -23.69 -7.03
C LYS A 468 -10.41 -25.16 -6.74
N GLN A 469 -9.78 -25.77 -5.73
CA GLN A 469 -10.06 -27.16 -5.35
C GLN A 469 -11.43 -27.31 -4.67
N ARG A 470 -11.98 -26.21 -4.13
CA ARG A 470 -13.34 -26.15 -3.58
C ARG A 470 -14.42 -25.92 -4.66
N GLY A 471 -14.04 -25.94 -5.93
CA GLY A 471 -14.96 -25.73 -7.05
C GLY A 471 -15.21 -24.28 -7.43
N VAL A 472 -14.54 -23.30 -6.78
CA VAL A 472 -14.69 -21.89 -7.16
C VAL A 472 -14.12 -21.68 -8.57
N SER A 473 -14.96 -21.19 -9.46
CA SER A 473 -14.63 -20.89 -10.85
C SER A 473 -13.87 -19.56 -11.00
N PHE A 474 -13.29 -19.35 -12.19
CA PHE A 474 -12.68 -18.06 -12.55
C PHE A 474 -13.69 -16.91 -12.47
N ALA A 475 -14.91 -17.12 -12.97
CA ALA A 475 -15.97 -16.11 -12.94
C ALA A 475 -16.35 -15.73 -11.50
N GLU A 476 -16.44 -16.70 -10.59
CA GLU A 476 -16.71 -16.45 -9.19
C GLU A 476 -15.58 -15.67 -8.50
N MET A 477 -14.32 -15.96 -8.81
CA MET A 477 -13.17 -15.19 -8.32
C MET A 477 -13.23 -13.70 -8.73
N VAL A 478 -13.65 -13.43 -9.97
CA VAL A 478 -13.72 -12.08 -10.52
C VAL A 478 -14.96 -11.32 -10.03
N HIS A 479 -16.15 -11.93 -10.15
CA HIS A 479 -17.42 -11.24 -9.90
C HIS A 479 -17.90 -11.33 -8.46
N HIS A 480 -17.78 -12.49 -7.81
CA HIS A 480 -18.29 -12.70 -6.45
C HIS A 480 -17.22 -12.41 -5.39
N ALA A 481 -16.02 -12.97 -5.54
CA ALA A 481 -14.91 -12.69 -4.62
C ALA A 481 -14.29 -11.29 -4.84
N ARG A 482 -14.63 -10.63 -5.97
CA ARG A 482 -14.21 -9.27 -6.33
C ARG A 482 -12.70 -9.07 -6.24
N TRP A 483 -11.92 -10.07 -6.70
CA TRP A 483 -10.46 -10.07 -6.58
C TRP A 483 -9.83 -8.78 -7.14
N GLY A 484 -10.29 -8.34 -8.33
CA GLY A 484 -9.76 -7.16 -9.01
C GLY A 484 -9.97 -5.86 -8.22
N GLU A 485 -11.11 -5.74 -7.53
CA GLU A 485 -11.36 -4.58 -6.68
C GLU A 485 -10.53 -4.61 -5.41
N LYS A 486 -10.45 -5.76 -4.73
CA LYS A 486 -9.67 -5.90 -3.50
C LYS A 486 -8.18 -5.62 -3.74
N ILE A 487 -7.61 -6.17 -4.81
CA ILE A 487 -6.21 -5.92 -5.15
C ILE A 487 -5.97 -4.45 -5.54
N PHE A 488 -6.94 -3.82 -6.22
CA PHE A 488 -6.85 -2.40 -6.56
C PHE A 488 -6.90 -1.51 -5.31
N ARG A 489 -7.91 -1.66 -4.45
CA ARG A 489 -8.10 -0.83 -3.25
C ARG A 489 -6.90 -0.93 -2.30
N THR A 490 -6.41 -2.14 -2.07
CA THR A 490 -5.19 -2.38 -1.28
C THR A 490 -3.90 -1.94 -1.96
N SER A 491 -3.90 -1.61 -3.26
CA SER A 491 -2.77 -0.98 -3.96
C SER A 491 -2.73 0.54 -3.76
N VAL A 492 -3.83 1.16 -3.34
CA VAL A 492 -4.00 2.63 -3.34
C VAL A 492 -4.51 3.20 -2.02
N GLY A 493 -4.41 2.44 -0.92
CA GLY A 493 -4.69 2.92 0.43
C GLY A 493 -5.86 2.24 1.13
N GLU A 494 -5.80 0.91 1.23
CA GLU A 494 -6.59 0.15 2.20
C GLU A 494 -5.60 -0.46 3.21
N PHE A 495 -5.65 0.05 4.44
CA PHE A 495 -4.61 -0.08 5.45
C PHE A 495 -5.01 -1.04 6.58
N GLY A 496 -4.06 -1.28 7.49
CA GLY A 496 -4.21 -2.29 8.55
C GLY A 496 -4.45 -3.67 7.94
N TYR A 497 -5.13 -4.54 8.67
CA TYR A 497 -5.59 -5.84 8.16
C TYR A 497 -6.81 -5.70 7.23
N THR A 498 -6.72 -4.80 6.24
CA THR A 498 -7.84 -4.39 5.35
C THR A 498 -9.05 -3.86 6.13
N SER A 499 -8.79 -3.27 7.29
CA SER A 499 -9.81 -2.76 8.22
C SER A 499 -9.97 -1.25 8.16
N VAL A 500 -9.01 -0.53 7.58
CA VAL A 500 -8.98 0.93 7.50
C VAL A 500 -9.01 1.34 6.03
N ALA A 501 -10.20 1.73 5.55
CA ALA A 501 -10.44 2.03 4.15
C ALA A 501 -11.08 3.41 3.97
N ALA A 502 -10.83 4.02 2.81
CA ALA A 502 -11.51 5.25 2.40
C ALA A 502 -12.94 4.95 1.91
N SER A 503 -13.69 6.00 1.58
CA SER A 503 -14.99 5.85 0.91
C SER A 503 -14.81 5.25 -0.50
N SER A 504 -15.87 4.61 -1.03
CA SER A 504 -15.87 4.10 -2.41
C SER A 504 -15.54 5.18 -3.46
N GLY A 505 -16.05 6.40 -3.25
CA GLY A 505 -15.78 7.55 -4.13
C GLY A 505 -14.30 7.91 -4.24
N TYR A 506 -13.52 7.76 -3.15
CA TYR A 506 -12.07 7.93 -3.21
C TYR A 506 -11.43 6.92 -4.17
N TYR A 507 -11.78 5.63 -4.04
CA TYR A 507 -11.21 4.59 -4.89
C TYR A 507 -11.62 4.74 -6.35
N ASP A 508 -12.86 5.17 -6.62
CA ASP A 508 -13.31 5.51 -7.97
C ASP A 508 -12.51 6.69 -8.55
N LEU A 509 -12.29 7.76 -7.77
CA LEU A 509 -11.46 8.90 -8.19
C LEU A 509 -10.04 8.47 -8.54
N VAL A 510 -9.37 7.72 -7.65
CA VAL A 510 -8.01 7.22 -7.90
C VAL A 510 -7.97 6.31 -9.12
N ARG A 511 -9.01 5.49 -9.35
CA ARG A 511 -9.12 4.64 -10.53
C ARG A 511 -9.14 5.48 -11.81
N TYR A 512 -9.98 6.52 -11.87
CA TYR A 512 -10.07 7.38 -13.05
C TYR A 512 -8.82 8.21 -13.27
N LEU A 513 -8.20 8.75 -12.21
CA LEU A 513 -6.94 9.48 -12.30
C LEU A 513 -5.79 8.57 -12.78
N GLY A 514 -5.68 7.36 -12.22
CA GLY A 514 -4.70 6.36 -12.61
C GLY A 514 -4.87 5.91 -14.06
N LEU A 515 -6.10 5.60 -14.48
CA LEU A 515 -6.40 5.26 -15.87
C LEU A 515 -6.08 6.41 -16.81
N THR A 516 -6.44 7.65 -16.45
CA THR A 516 -6.12 8.84 -17.25
C THR A 516 -4.62 9.00 -17.41
N LEU A 517 -3.84 8.86 -16.32
CA LEU A 517 -2.38 8.92 -16.38
C LEU A 517 -1.81 7.82 -17.29
N LEU A 518 -2.28 6.58 -17.15
CA LEU A 518 -1.83 5.44 -17.96
C LEU A 518 -2.17 5.62 -19.45
N VAL A 519 -3.37 6.09 -19.77
CA VAL A 519 -3.80 6.35 -21.16
C VAL A 519 -2.99 7.49 -21.76
N LEU A 520 -2.82 8.60 -21.05
CA LEU A 520 -2.03 9.74 -21.54
C LEU A 520 -0.56 9.37 -21.74
N ALA A 521 0.04 8.65 -20.78
CA ALA A 521 1.42 8.19 -20.91
C ALA A 521 1.57 7.17 -22.04
N GLY A 522 0.67 6.19 -22.13
CA GLY A 522 0.66 5.19 -23.19
C GLY A 522 0.48 5.81 -24.58
N ALA A 523 -0.49 6.72 -24.74
CA ALA A 523 -0.72 7.43 -25.99
C ALA A 523 0.50 8.28 -26.38
N ALA A 524 1.12 8.98 -25.43
CA ALA A 524 2.34 9.74 -25.70
C ALA A 524 3.49 8.83 -26.19
N VAL A 525 3.64 7.63 -25.61
CA VAL A 525 4.63 6.65 -26.07
C VAL A 525 4.30 6.09 -27.44
N VAL A 526 3.04 5.76 -27.71
CA VAL A 526 2.62 5.24 -29.03
C VAL A 526 2.80 6.30 -30.11
N MET A 527 2.40 7.53 -29.86
CA MET A 527 2.44 8.61 -30.84
C MET A 527 3.85 9.17 -31.07
N ARG A 528 4.72 9.17 -30.06
CA ARG A 528 6.03 9.87 -30.10
C ARG A 528 7.24 8.98 -29.83
N GLY A 529 7.02 7.75 -29.38
CA GLY A 529 8.06 6.81 -28.95
C GLY A 529 8.71 6.02 -30.09
N GLY A 530 8.06 5.95 -31.25
CA GLY A 530 8.49 5.08 -32.34
C GLY A 530 8.54 3.60 -31.92
N PHE A 531 9.17 2.77 -32.74
CA PHE A 531 9.26 1.33 -32.47
C PHE A 531 10.02 1.01 -31.17
N GLN A 532 11.04 1.81 -30.84
CA GLN A 532 11.80 1.68 -29.60
C GLN A 532 10.92 1.90 -28.36
N GLY A 533 10.14 2.99 -28.31
CA GLY A 533 9.27 3.29 -27.18
C GLY A 533 8.11 2.30 -27.06
N ILE A 534 7.48 1.94 -28.18
CA ILE A 534 6.36 0.99 -28.21
C ILE A 534 6.79 -0.39 -27.73
N SER A 535 7.94 -0.90 -28.21
CA SER A 535 8.44 -2.20 -27.76
C SER A 535 8.75 -2.23 -26.27
N LEU A 536 9.33 -1.17 -25.70
CA LEU A 536 9.55 -1.08 -24.25
C LEU A 536 8.23 -1.05 -23.48
N LEU A 537 7.24 -0.29 -23.95
CA LEU A 537 5.89 -0.28 -23.36
C LEU A 537 5.27 -1.67 -23.36
N LEU A 538 5.37 -2.42 -24.46
CA LEU A 538 4.85 -3.78 -24.57
C LEU A 538 5.56 -4.75 -23.61
N ILE A 539 6.89 -4.63 -23.46
CA ILE A 539 7.65 -5.42 -22.48
C ILE A 539 7.16 -5.12 -21.05
N THR A 540 7.02 -3.83 -20.70
CA THR A 540 6.53 -3.41 -19.38
C THR A 540 5.11 -3.94 -19.12
N LEU A 541 4.19 -3.79 -20.08
CA LEU A 541 2.80 -4.27 -19.95
C LEU A 541 2.74 -5.79 -19.86
N GLY A 542 3.49 -6.50 -20.71
CA GLY A 542 3.55 -7.97 -20.70
C GLY A 542 4.04 -8.53 -19.37
N CYS A 543 5.11 -7.97 -18.82
CA CYS A 543 5.64 -8.37 -17.50
C CYS A 543 4.65 -8.04 -16.37
N SER A 544 3.98 -6.89 -16.45
CA SER A 544 2.98 -6.47 -15.46
C SER A 544 1.75 -7.38 -15.47
N LEU A 545 1.24 -7.73 -16.66
CA LEU A 545 0.11 -8.64 -16.83
C LEU A 545 0.47 -10.06 -16.37
N ALA A 546 1.68 -10.54 -16.66
CA ALA A 546 2.15 -11.83 -16.19
C ALA A 546 2.19 -11.90 -14.66
N LEU A 547 2.66 -10.84 -13.99
CA LEU A 547 2.63 -10.74 -12.53
C LEU A 547 1.19 -10.73 -11.98
N MET A 548 0.30 -9.95 -12.59
CA MET A 548 -1.12 -9.92 -12.20
C MET A 548 -1.78 -11.29 -12.35
N ALA A 549 -1.52 -12.00 -13.45
CA ALA A 549 -2.02 -13.34 -13.69
C ALA A 549 -1.49 -14.35 -12.66
N ALA A 550 -0.20 -14.26 -12.32
CA ALA A 550 0.40 -15.11 -11.28
C ALA A 550 -0.18 -14.81 -9.89
N SER A 551 -0.40 -13.54 -9.56
CA SER A 551 -1.03 -13.14 -8.30
C SER A 551 -2.47 -13.63 -8.21
N PHE A 552 -3.24 -13.52 -9.29
CA PHE A 552 -4.60 -14.07 -9.39
C PHE A 552 -4.59 -15.59 -9.20
N TYR A 553 -3.72 -16.30 -9.94
CA TYR A 553 -3.64 -17.75 -9.89
C TYR A 553 -3.25 -18.24 -8.49
N HIS A 554 -2.32 -17.56 -7.83
CA HIS A 554 -1.95 -17.88 -6.45
C HIS A 554 -3.11 -17.64 -5.47
N ALA A 555 -3.85 -16.54 -5.62
CA ALA A 555 -5.04 -16.26 -4.82
C ALA A 555 -6.14 -17.32 -5.02
N TRP A 556 -6.24 -17.87 -6.24
CA TRP A 556 -7.23 -18.89 -6.58
C TRP A 556 -6.85 -20.29 -6.07
N THR A 557 -5.56 -20.65 -6.13
CA THR A 557 -5.09 -22.03 -5.91
C THR A 557 -4.47 -22.28 -4.53
N VAL A 558 -3.98 -21.25 -3.85
CA VAL A 558 -3.23 -21.39 -2.60
C VAL A 558 -4.00 -20.76 -1.44
N ASP A 559 -4.06 -19.43 -1.40
CA ASP A 559 -4.70 -18.65 -0.35
C ASP A 559 -5.22 -17.34 -0.92
N PHE A 560 -6.51 -17.07 -0.77
CA PHE A 560 -7.15 -15.87 -1.28
C PHE A 560 -6.72 -14.63 -0.50
N GLN A 561 -5.61 -14.05 -0.96
CA GLN A 561 -5.06 -12.80 -0.46
C GLN A 561 -4.91 -11.80 -1.62
N ALA A 562 -5.98 -11.08 -1.92
CA ALA A 562 -6.00 -10.07 -2.97
C ALA A 562 -5.37 -8.75 -2.47
N GLN A 563 -4.04 -8.74 -2.32
CA GLN A 563 -3.29 -7.60 -1.76
C GLN A 563 -2.40 -6.91 -2.81
N GLY A 564 -2.54 -5.60 -2.92
CA GLY A 564 -1.82 -4.75 -3.86
C GLY A 564 -0.30 -4.77 -3.73
N ARG A 565 0.22 -5.04 -2.52
CA ARG A 565 1.67 -5.16 -2.28
C ARG A 565 2.35 -6.24 -3.13
N TYR A 566 1.59 -7.21 -3.65
CA TYR A 566 2.14 -8.21 -4.57
C TYR A 566 2.50 -7.65 -5.95
N LEU A 567 1.95 -6.50 -6.31
CA LEU A 567 2.13 -5.83 -7.61
C LEU A 567 3.24 -4.76 -7.61
N LEU A 568 3.93 -4.54 -6.48
CA LEU A 568 5.01 -3.55 -6.36
C LEU A 568 6.15 -3.65 -7.40
N PRO A 569 6.50 -4.83 -7.95
CA PRO A 569 7.49 -4.90 -9.03
C PRO A 569 7.16 -4.01 -10.23
N ILE A 570 5.87 -3.74 -10.50
CA ILE A 570 5.40 -2.84 -11.56
C ILE A 570 5.93 -1.42 -11.36
N VAL A 571 6.16 -0.99 -10.12
CA VAL A 571 6.71 0.35 -9.80
C VAL A 571 8.11 0.48 -10.40
N GLY A 572 8.98 -0.52 -10.24
CA GLY A 572 10.33 -0.52 -10.83
C GLY A 572 10.30 -0.60 -12.35
N MET A 573 9.41 -1.42 -12.93
CA MET A 573 9.24 -1.51 -14.39
C MET A 573 8.76 -0.19 -14.98
N GLY A 574 7.79 0.44 -14.31
CA GLY A 574 7.23 1.74 -14.67
C GLY A 574 8.25 2.86 -14.56
N ALA A 575 9.12 2.84 -13.53
CA ALA A 575 10.21 3.81 -13.39
C ALA A 575 11.20 3.77 -14.57
N VAL A 576 11.58 2.57 -15.03
CA VAL A 576 12.46 2.39 -16.20
C VAL A 576 11.78 2.88 -17.49
N LEU A 577 10.49 2.53 -17.68
CA LEU A 577 9.71 3.02 -18.82
C LEU A 577 9.61 4.56 -18.79
N LEU A 578 9.29 5.14 -17.64
CA LEU A 578 9.17 6.57 -17.43
C LEU A 578 10.50 7.29 -17.75
N TYR A 579 11.64 6.73 -17.34
CA TYR A 579 12.95 7.27 -17.69
C TYR A 579 13.17 7.38 -19.20
N HIS A 580 12.93 6.32 -19.97
CA HIS A 580 13.16 6.33 -21.43
C HIS A 580 12.15 7.19 -22.20
N THR A 581 10.96 7.36 -21.62
CA THR A 581 9.86 8.09 -22.25
C THR A 581 9.76 9.52 -21.76
N ARG A 582 10.55 9.92 -20.74
CA ARG A 582 10.55 11.25 -20.13
C ARG A 582 10.56 12.40 -21.15
N PRO A 583 11.40 12.42 -22.22
CA PRO A 583 11.48 13.58 -23.11
C PRO A 583 10.21 13.71 -23.98
N ARG A 584 9.45 12.62 -24.11
CA ARG A 584 8.25 12.50 -24.94
C ARG A 584 6.97 12.72 -24.13
N LEU A 585 7.04 12.45 -22.83
CA LEU A 585 6.01 12.70 -21.83
C LEU A 585 5.96 14.17 -21.37
N VAL A 586 6.88 15.03 -21.82
CA VAL A 586 6.94 16.49 -21.51
C VAL A 586 5.85 17.29 -22.24
N GLY A 587 4.62 16.75 -22.28
CA GLY A 587 3.41 17.53 -22.40
C GLY A 587 2.73 17.51 -21.04
N THR A 588 2.58 18.66 -20.41
CA THR A 588 2.05 18.90 -19.06
C THR A 588 0.81 18.07 -18.67
N LEU A 589 0.04 17.56 -19.63
CA LEU A 589 -1.16 16.76 -19.39
C LEU A 589 -0.92 15.52 -18.51
N CYS A 590 0.26 14.87 -18.55
CA CYS A 590 0.53 13.73 -17.66
C CYS A 590 0.79 14.16 -16.21
N TRP A 591 1.27 15.39 -16.00
CA TRP A 591 1.54 15.90 -14.67
C TRP A 591 0.27 16.27 -13.91
N LEU A 592 -0.81 16.65 -14.60
CA LEU A 592 -2.09 16.95 -13.97
C LEU A 592 -2.66 15.77 -13.16
N PRO A 593 -2.90 14.58 -13.76
CA PRO A 593 -3.36 13.42 -13.00
C PRO A 593 -2.29 12.89 -12.04
N ALA A 594 -0.98 13.00 -12.34
CA ALA A 594 0.07 12.60 -11.41
C ALA A 594 0.09 13.45 -10.13
N SER A 595 -0.02 14.78 -10.26
CA SER A 595 -0.15 15.69 -9.12
C SER A 595 -1.44 15.43 -8.35
N ALA A 596 -2.56 15.24 -9.04
CA ALA A 596 -3.81 14.89 -8.39
C ALA A 596 -3.71 13.57 -7.61
N LEU A 597 -3.08 12.54 -8.17
CA LEU A 597 -2.79 11.27 -7.50
C LEU A 597 -1.95 11.49 -6.24
N PHE A 598 -0.91 12.31 -6.29
CA PHE A 598 -0.10 12.66 -5.12
C PHE A 598 -0.96 13.31 -4.02
N PHE A 599 -1.78 14.32 -4.34
CA PHE A 599 -2.63 14.98 -3.34
C PHE A 599 -3.72 14.05 -2.79
N THR A 600 -4.32 13.20 -3.62
CA THR A 600 -5.27 12.17 -3.14
C THR A 600 -4.56 11.13 -2.26
N SER A 601 -3.30 10.81 -2.55
CA SER A 601 -2.48 9.94 -1.71
C SER A 601 -2.20 10.59 -0.36
N CYS A 602 -1.84 11.88 -0.32
CA CYS A 602 -1.72 12.66 0.92
C CYS A 602 -3.02 12.63 1.72
N TYR A 603 -4.15 12.89 1.05
CA TYR A 603 -5.47 12.81 1.69
C TYR A 603 -5.71 11.44 2.33
N SER A 604 -5.52 10.36 1.57
CA SER A 604 -5.73 8.99 2.07
C SER A 604 -4.78 8.66 3.21
N PHE A 605 -3.52 9.05 3.12
CA PHE A 605 -2.56 8.72 4.17
C PHE A 605 -2.86 9.49 5.47
N ILE A 606 -3.21 10.77 5.37
CA ILE A 606 -3.48 11.63 6.55
C ILE A 606 -4.85 11.32 7.17
N PHE A 607 -5.91 11.37 6.37
CA PHE A 607 -7.28 11.36 6.87
C PHE A 607 -7.93 9.97 6.92
N VAL A 608 -7.25 8.96 6.38
CA VAL A 608 -7.71 7.56 6.43
C VAL A 608 -6.69 6.71 7.20
N ALA A 609 -5.44 6.62 6.75
CA ALA A 609 -4.45 5.77 7.42
C ALA A 609 -4.08 6.30 8.81
N LEU A 610 -3.51 7.50 8.91
CA LEU A 610 -3.10 8.09 10.18
C LEU A 610 -4.30 8.30 11.10
N ALA A 611 -5.49 8.62 10.58
CA ALA A 611 -6.68 8.75 11.41
C ALA A 611 -7.20 7.40 11.95
N GLY A 612 -7.21 6.34 11.14
CA GLY A 612 -7.87 5.07 11.46
C GLY A 612 -6.99 3.99 12.07
N ILE A 613 -5.67 4.04 11.87
CA ILE A 613 -4.73 3.12 12.52
C ILE A 613 -4.62 3.45 14.00
N GLU A 614 -4.65 2.41 14.84
CA GLU A 614 -4.57 2.56 16.28
C GLU A 614 -3.20 3.09 16.72
N LYS A 615 -3.22 4.03 17.66
CA LYS A 615 -2.03 4.74 18.17
C LYS A 615 -1.87 4.50 19.66
N TYR A 616 -0.66 4.65 20.16
CA TYR A 616 -0.48 4.77 21.61
C TYR A 616 -1.29 5.97 22.10
N SER A 617 -2.07 5.80 23.16
CA SER A 617 -2.72 6.91 23.84
C SER A 617 -1.62 7.76 24.45
N PHE A 618 -1.26 8.85 23.78
CA PHE A 618 -0.60 9.94 24.47
C PHE A 618 -1.67 10.55 25.37
N ALA A 619 -1.74 10.08 26.62
CA ALA A 619 -2.25 10.91 27.67
C ALA A 619 -1.29 12.11 27.71
N LEU A 620 -1.64 13.18 27.01
CA LEU A 620 -1.11 14.49 27.32
C LEU A 620 -1.68 14.80 28.72
N GLY A 621 -0.88 14.47 29.73
CA GLY A 621 -1.13 14.88 31.11
C GLY A 621 -0.98 16.38 31.25
#